data_AF-A0A924CI41-F1
#
_entry.id   AF-A0A924CI41-F1
#
_cell.length_a   1.000
_cell.length_b   1.000
_cell.length_c   1.000
_cell.angle_alpha   90.00
_cell.angle_beta   90.00
_cell.angle_gamma   90.00
#
_symmetry.space_group_name_H-M   'P 1'
#
loop_
_entity.id
_entity.type
_entity.pdbx_description
1 polymer ?
#
loop_
_entity_poly.entity_id
_entity_poly.type
_entity_poly.pdbx_seq_one_letter_code
_entity_poly.pdbx_strand_id
1 'polypeptide(L)'
;MGQLRFEHPPHLPPVGAAPILRHYDPDLKRVGDEYRLLAPVDDRGVVEIFKTVELALSLVDNEYIWPRNDPKPDDIHHFVWERERYHPRNFQGSLVPRNYRDKISFHKGYLPRQLHEFIHATIAPPTMPDFEVMEARVRDYELAVALFESARGAITARKRPGKISGVPTSPLDGRVLLDEQILSQILINFQGYFEHSKTGIIPGNEFISNEYLMQQSPEIVARELGRIAASNAVNLMPMIYKNRRRVKTAA
;
A
#
# COMPACT_ATOMS: atom_id res chain seq x y z
N MET A 1 -15.52 47.68 4.80
CA MET A 1 -15.28 46.37 4.14
C MET A 1 -14.66 45.45 5.17
N GLY A 2 -15.44 44.52 5.72
CA GLY A 2 -14.94 43.57 6.72
C GLY A 2 -14.08 42.49 6.06
N GLN A 3 -12.96 42.15 6.69
CA GLN A 3 -12.09 41.04 6.29
C GLN A 3 -12.92 39.77 6.06
N LEU A 4 -12.79 39.18 4.87
CA LEU A 4 -13.23 37.82 4.59
C LEU A 4 -12.57 36.90 5.62
N ARG A 5 -13.32 36.52 6.66
CA ARG A 5 -13.00 35.31 7.42
C ARG A 5 -12.94 34.21 6.37
N PHE A 6 -11.77 33.60 6.19
CA PHE A 6 -11.62 32.45 5.30
C PHE A 6 -12.77 31.47 5.62
N GLU A 7 -13.63 31.20 4.65
CA GLU A 7 -14.81 30.32 4.83
C GLU A 7 -14.40 28.87 5.19
N HIS A 8 -13.11 28.54 5.09
CA HIS A 8 -12.44 27.32 5.53
C HIS A 8 -10.91 27.50 5.40
N PRO A 9 -10.07 26.69 6.06
CA PRO A 9 -8.61 26.78 5.92
C PRO A 9 -8.13 26.66 4.46
N PRO A 10 -7.03 27.33 4.07
CA PRO A 10 -6.50 27.28 2.69
C PRO A 10 -5.96 25.90 2.27
N HIS A 11 -5.82 24.98 3.22
CA HIS A 11 -5.36 23.60 2.98
C HIS A 11 -6.50 22.60 2.72
N LEU A 12 -7.75 23.08 2.57
CA LEU A 12 -8.91 22.27 2.18
C LEU A 12 -9.55 22.83 0.89
N PRO A 13 -10.29 22.02 0.12
CA PRO A 13 -11.10 22.51 -1.00
C PRO A 13 -12.10 23.58 -0.54
N PRO A 14 -12.55 24.45 -1.45
CA PRO A 14 -13.60 25.39 -1.11
C PRO A 14 -14.94 24.70 -0.86
N VAL A 15 -15.78 25.28 0.00
CA VAL A 15 -17.14 24.75 0.29
C VAL A 15 -17.98 24.59 -0.98
N GLY A 16 -17.77 25.46 -1.98
CA GLY A 16 -18.43 25.33 -3.29
C GLY A 16 -18.03 24.05 -4.05
N ALA A 17 -16.79 23.59 -3.89
CA ALA A 17 -16.29 22.35 -4.48
C ALA A 17 -16.54 21.12 -3.59
N ALA A 18 -16.55 21.28 -2.26
CA ALA A 18 -16.79 20.20 -1.30
C ALA A 18 -17.84 20.60 -0.25
N PRO A 19 -19.14 20.45 -0.54
CA PRO A 19 -20.22 20.95 0.32
C PRO A 19 -20.22 20.40 1.75
N ILE A 20 -19.66 19.21 1.98
CA ILE A 20 -19.51 18.61 3.31
C ILE A 20 -18.73 19.51 4.28
N LEU A 21 -17.85 20.37 3.77
CA LEU A 21 -17.04 21.29 4.57
C LEU A 21 -17.86 22.42 5.23
N ARG A 22 -19.15 22.57 4.90
CA ARG A 22 -20.06 23.44 5.68
C ARG A 22 -20.17 23.03 7.15
N HIS A 23 -19.85 21.77 7.44
CA HIS A 23 -19.86 21.17 8.77
C HIS A 23 -18.45 21.10 9.39
N TYR A 24 -17.47 21.80 8.83
CA TYR A 24 -16.10 21.81 9.34
C TYR A 24 -15.99 22.62 10.64
N ASP A 25 -15.46 21.99 11.67
CA ASP A 25 -15.13 22.61 12.94
C ASP A 25 -13.63 23.00 12.94
N PRO A 26 -13.30 24.30 13.03
CA PRO A 26 -11.91 24.78 13.01
C PRO A 26 -11.11 24.41 14.27
N ASP A 27 -11.78 24.21 15.40
CA ASP A 27 -11.12 23.86 16.67
C ASP A 27 -10.75 22.37 16.68
N LEU A 28 -11.63 21.52 16.14
CA LEU A 28 -11.37 20.08 15.97
C LEU A 28 -10.57 19.76 14.70
N LYS A 29 -10.42 20.74 13.80
CA LYS A 29 -9.80 20.63 12.47
C LYS A 29 -10.38 19.52 11.60
N ARG A 30 -11.67 19.25 11.74
CA ARG A 30 -12.38 18.18 11.02
C ARG A 30 -13.87 18.50 10.94
N VAL A 31 -14.57 17.81 10.06
CA VAL A 31 -16.03 17.83 10.03
C VAL A 31 -16.59 17.22 11.31
N GLY A 32 -17.70 17.75 11.84
CA GLY A 32 -18.38 17.19 13.02
C GLY A 32 -18.62 15.68 12.88
N ASP A 33 -18.45 14.92 13.97
CA ASP A 33 -18.43 13.46 13.91
C ASP A 33 -19.74 12.85 13.36
N GLU A 34 -20.87 13.54 13.49
CA GLU A 34 -22.18 13.17 12.94
C GLU A 34 -22.28 13.30 11.41
N TYR A 35 -21.37 14.04 10.77
CA TYR A 35 -21.32 14.22 9.32
C TYR A 35 -20.15 13.48 8.65
N ARG A 36 -19.22 12.94 9.43
CA ARG A 36 -18.07 12.19 8.89
C ARG A 36 -18.52 10.85 8.35
N LEU A 37 -17.87 10.42 7.27
CA LEU A 37 -18.10 9.09 6.71
C LEU A 37 -17.09 8.11 7.28
N LEU A 38 -17.53 6.91 7.64
CA LEU A 38 -16.62 5.86 8.09
C LEU A 38 -15.74 5.39 6.92
N ALA A 39 -14.45 5.20 7.19
CA ALA A 39 -13.56 4.56 6.23
C ALA A 39 -14.07 3.14 5.90
N PRO A 40 -14.23 2.79 4.61
CA PRO A 40 -14.54 1.42 4.20
C PRO A 40 -13.48 0.44 4.71
N VAL A 41 -13.94 -0.70 5.23
CA VAL A 41 -13.08 -1.79 5.73
C VAL A 41 -13.54 -3.13 5.18
N ASP A 42 -12.61 -4.09 5.09
CA ASP A 42 -12.92 -5.48 4.80
C ASP A 42 -13.54 -6.20 6.00
N ASP A 43 -13.85 -7.48 5.84
CA ASP A 43 -14.42 -8.37 6.86
C ASP A 43 -13.51 -8.57 8.10
N ARG A 44 -12.25 -8.13 8.03
CA ARG A 44 -11.26 -8.19 9.11
C ARG A 44 -10.99 -6.82 9.73
N GLY A 45 -11.76 -5.79 9.37
CA GLY A 45 -11.59 -4.42 9.85
C GLY A 45 -10.39 -3.69 9.25
N VAL A 46 -9.78 -4.20 8.17
CA VAL A 46 -8.66 -3.56 7.47
C VAL A 46 -9.19 -2.56 6.46
N VAL A 47 -8.61 -1.36 6.44
CA VAL A 47 -9.03 -0.25 5.57
C VAL A 47 -8.91 -0.62 4.09
N GLU A 48 -10.00 -0.47 3.35
CA GLU A 48 -10.03 -0.56 1.90
C GLU A 48 -9.62 0.80 1.31
N ILE A 49 -8.32 0.96 1.07
CA ILE A 49 -7.70 2.25 0.71
C ILE A 49 -8.31 2.87 -0.54
N PHE A 50 -8.50 2.08 -1.61
CA PHE A 50 -9.09 2.59 -2.85
C PHE A 50 -10.51 3.08 -2.64
N LYS A 51 -11.35 2.29 -1.96
CA LYS A 51 -12.71 2.70 -1.62
C LYS A 51 -12.72 3.94 -0.72
N THR A 52 -11.76 4.07 0.19
CA THR A 52 -11.60 5.27 1.03
C THR A 52 -11.28 6.51 0.19
N VAL A 53 -10.36 6.39 -0.77
CA VAL A 53 -10.00 7.50 -1.67
C VAL A 53 -11.15 7.83 -2.62
N GLU A 54 -11.81 6.83 -3.19
CA GLU A 54 -13.01 7.00 -4.03
C GLU A 54 -14.14 7.69 -3.27
N LEU A 55 -14.37 7.28 -2.02
CA LEU A 55 -15.34 7.91 -1.14
C LEU A 55 -14.99 9.39 -0.91
N ALA A 56 -13.75 9.70 -0.57
CA ALA A 56 -13.31 11.08 -0.39
C ALA A 56 -13.46 11.90 -1.68
N LEU A 57 -13.07 11.36 -2.83
CA LEU A 57 -13.23 12.04 -4.12
C LEU A 57 -14.71 12.26 -4.47
N SER A 58 -15.61 11.36 -4.09
CA SER A 58 -17.06 11.53 -4.33
C SER A 58 -17.70 12.69 -3.56
N LEU A 59 -17.01 13.21 -2.53
CA LEU A 59 -17.43 14.36 -1.73
C LEU A 59 -16.99 15.70 -2.33
N VAL A 60 -16.26 15.67 -3.44
CA VAL A 60 -15.69 16.83 -4.12
C VAL A 60 -16.22 16.87 -5.55
N ASP A 61 -16.45 18.07 -6.07
CA ASP A 61 -16.79 18.28 -7.47
C ASP A 61 -15.76 17.60 -8.39
N ASN A 62 -16.25 16.84 -9.38
CA ASN A 62 -15.43 16.12 -10.35
C ASN A 62 -14.55 17.05 -11.20
N GLU A 63 -14.92 18.33 -11.35
CA GLU A 63 -14.13 19.32 -12.06
C GLU A 63 -13.06 19.98 -11.17
N TYR A 64 -13.06 19.71 -9.85
CA TYR A 64 -12.10 20.27 -8.93
C TYR A 64 -10.68 19.79 -9.23
N ILE A 65 -9.77 20.75 -9.42
CA ILE A 65 -8.35 20.46 -9.65
C ILE A 65 -7.61 20.61 -8.33
N TRP A 66 -7.17 19.48 -7.77
CA TRP A 66 -6.31 19.46 -6.59
C TRP A 66 -4.99 20.21 -6.87
N PRO A 67 -4.67 21.24 -6.07
CA PRO A 67 -3.48 22.05 -6.28
C PRO A 67 -2.21 21.23 -6.06
N ARG A 68 -1.22 21.46 -6.93
CA ARG A 68 0.10 20.81 -6.89
C ARG A 68 1.26 21.82 -6.90
N ASN A 69 0.95 23.08 -6.66
CA ASN A 69 1.93 24.17 -6.75
C ASN A 69 2.53 24.52 -5.37
N ASP A 70 2.21 23.75 -4.33
CA ASP A 70 2.81 23.86 -3.00
C ASP A 70 4.27 23.33 -3.04
N PRO A 71 5.23 23.92 -2.31
CA PRO A 71 6.58 23.35 -2.16
C PRO A 71 6.61 21.89 -1.68
N LYS A 72 5.54 21.39 -1.05
CA LYS A 72 5.30 19.95 -0.81
C LYS A 72 3.96 19.53 -1.42
N PRO A 73 3.92 19.29 -2.75
CA PRO A 73 2.67 19.09 -3.46
C PRO A 73 2.03 17.74 -3.17
N ASP A 74 2.85 16.75 -2.85
CA ASP A 74 2.44 15.40 -2.51
C ASP A 74 2.90 15.04 -1.09
N ASP A 75 2.10 14.25 -0.39
CA ASP A 75 2.40 13.76 0.95
C ASP A 75 2.04 12.27 1.07
N ILE A 76 2.66 11.59 2.03
CA ILE A 76 2.42 10.18 2.33
C ILE A 76 1.29 10.11 3.35
N HIS A 77 0.07 9.88 2.86
CA HIS A 77 -1.08 9.62 3.72
C HIS A 77 -0.96 8.22 4.34
N HIS A 78 -1.10 8.13 5.65
CA HIS A 78 -1.22 6.84 6.35
C HIS A 78 -2.70 6.51 6.52
N PHE A 79 -3.19 5.52 5.78
CA PHE A 79 -4.56 5.00 5.90
C PHE A 79 -4.76 4.13 7.14
N VAL A 80 -3.72 3.96 7.93
CA VAL A 80 -3.78 3.48 9.30
C VAL A 80 -3.53 4.72 10.15
N TRP A 81 -4.62 5.27 10.71
CA TRP A 81 -4.75 6.62 11.30
C TRP A 81 -3.81 6.89 12.50
N GLU A 82 -4.16 7.85 13.35
CA GLU A 82 -3.34 8.44 14.42
C GLU A 82 -2.36 7.46 15.08
N ARG A 83 -1.08 7.83 15.04
CA ARG A 83 0.04 7.03 15.56
C ARG A 83 -0.18 6.53 16.98
N GLU A 84 -0.85 7.34 17.81
CA GLU A 84 -1.09 7.04 19.21
C GLU A 84 -1.92 5.76 19.41
N ARG A 85 -2.88 5.48 18.52
CA ARG A 85 -3.70 4.25 18.59
C ARG A 85 -2.86 2.98 18.53
N TYR A 86 -1.73 3.04 17.82
CA TYR A 86 -0.82 1.93 17.56
C TYR A 86 0.43 1.96 18.46
N HIS A 87 0.44 2.81 19.50
CA HIS A 87 1.60 2.92 20.37
C HIS A 87 1.79 1.64 21.20
N PRO A 88 3.02 1.07 21.29
CA PRO A 88 3.28 -0.19 22.02
C PRO A 88 2.80 -0.21 23.47
N ARG A 89 2.72 0.96 24.12
CA ARG A 89 2.18 1.12 25.49
C ARG A 89 0.74 0.63 25.64
N ASN A 90 -0.04 0.65 24.56
CA ASN A 90 -1.42 0.19 24.54
C ASN A 90 -1.51 -1.35 24.37
N PHE A 91 -0.37 -2.03 24.17
CA PHE A 91 -0.30 -3.46 23.81
C PHE A 91 0.82 -4.19 24.55
N GLN A 92 0.97 -3.93 25.84
CA GLN A 92 1.96 -4.62 26.70
C GLN A 92 3.41 -4.54 26.17
N GLY A 93 3.74 -3.49 25.42
CA GLY A 93 5.06 -3.29 24.82
C GLY A 93 5.26 -3.97 23.46
N SER A 94 4.27 -4.67 22.92
CA SER A 94 4.37 -5.30 21.59
C SER A 94 4.59 -4.27 20.49
N LEU A 95 5.53 -4.57 19.59
CA LEU A 95 5.82 -3.73 18.42
C LEU A 95 4.91 -4.03 17.23
N VAL A 96 4.07 -5.07 17.29
CA VAL A 96 3.20 -5.51 16.18
C VAL A 96 2.29 -4.37 15.69
N PRO A 97 1.55 -3.63 16.54
CA PRO A 97 0.64 -2.58 16.06
C PRO A 97 1.39 -1.41 15.42
N ARG A 98 2.55 -1.04 16.00
CA ARG A 98 3.43 -0.03 15.40
C ARG A 98 3.94 -0.48 14.03
N ASN A 99 4.40 -1.73 13.92
CA ASN A 99 4.88 -2.29 12.66
C ASN A 99 3.75 -2.39 11.63
N TYR A 100 2.54 -2.76 12.04
CA TYR A 100 1.36 -2.80 11.19
C TYR A 100 1.07 -1.44 10.56
N ARG A 101 1.15 -0.35 11.34
CA ARG A 101 0.99 1.01 10.85
C ARG A 101 2.18 1.48 9.98
N ASP A 102 3.40 1.29 10.48
CA ASP A 102 4.56 2.02 9.99
C ASP A 102 5.38 1.25 8.95
N LYS A 103 5.50 -0.09 9.05
CA LYS A 103 6.32 -0.88 8.13
C LYS A 103 5.59 -1.22 6.83
N ILE A 104 4.30 -1.51 6.93
CA ILE A 104 3.51 -2.00 5.81
C ILE A 104 3.30 -0.87 4.79
N SER A 105 4.02 -0.95 3.67
CA SER A 105 4.03 0.10 2.64
C SER A 105 2.66 0.30 1.99
N PHE A 106 1.86 -0.76 1.86
CA PHE A 106 0.56 -0.68 1.25
C PHE A 106 -0.51 -0.01 2.12
N HIS A 107 -0.21 0.35 3.38
CA HIS A 107 -1.07 1.22 4.20
C HIS A 107 -0.86 2.72 3.90
N LYS A 108 0.00 3.03 2.92
CA LYS A 108 0.42 4.38 2.61
C LYS A 108 0.09 4.70 1.15
N GLY A 109 -0.37 5.92 0.90
CA GLY A 109 -0.60 6.41 -0.46
C GLY A 109 0.05 7.78 -0.66
N TYR A 110 0.53 8.01 -1.87
CA TYR A 110 1.02 9.32 -2.29
C TYR A 110 -0.16 10.13 -2.85
N LEU A 111 -0.55 11.18 -2.14
CA LEU A 111 -1.70 12.02 -2.49
C LEU A 111 -1.29 13.49 -2.56
N PRO A 112 -2.00 14.32 -3.35
CA PRO A 112 -1.92 15.75 -3.19
C PRO A 112 -2.16 16.14 -1.73
N ARG A 113 -1.35 17.05 -1.19
CA ARG A 113 -1.44 17.42 0.23
C ARG A 113 -2.85 17.84 0.64
N GLN A 114 -3.53 18.62 -0.19
CA GLN A 114 -4.89 19.07 0.10
C GLN A 114 -5.90 17.90 0.15
N LEU A 115 -5.70 16.84 -0.65
CA LEU A 115 -6.50 15.62 -0.59
C LEU A 115 -6.21 14.82 0.68
N HIS A 116 -4.95 14.75 1.11
CA HIS A 116 -4.56 14.15 2.39
C HIS A 116 -5.30 14.83 3.56
N GLU A 117 -5.21 16.16 3.67
CA GLU A 117 -5.89 16.93 4.72
C GLU A 117 -7.41 16.78 4.62
N PHE A 118 -7.96 16.76 3.40
CA PHE A 118 -9.40 16.57 3.19
C PHE A 118 -9.89 15.18 3.65
N ILE A 119 -9.14 14.11 3.39
CA ILE A 119 -9.46 12.77 3.90
C ILE A 119 -9.49 12.78 5.43
N HIS A 120 -8.49 13.37 6.08
CA HIS A 120 -8.46 13.48 7.55
C HIS A 120 -9.62 14.31 8.12
N ALA A 121 -10.03 15.37 7.41
CA ALA A 121 -11.13 16.21 7.82
C ALA A 121 -12.50 15.54 7.67
N THR A 122 -12.70 14.70 6.65
CA THR A 122 -14.04 14.19 6.26
C THR A 122 -14.29 12.73 6.56
N ILE A 123 -13.23 11.91 6.61
CA ILE A 123 -13.34 10.48 6.84
C ILE A 123 -12.99 10.15 8.30
N ALA A 124 -13.93 9.50 8.96
CA ALA A 124 -13.76 8.94 10.30
C ALA A 124 -12.85 7.70 10.24
N PRO A 125 -11.86 7.62 11.15
CA PRO A 125 -11.02 6.43 11.24
C PRO A 125 -11.89 5.22 11.63
N PRO A 126 -11.62 4.02 11.07
CA PRO A 126 -12.37 2.85 11.48
C PRO A 126 -11.92 2.37 12.86
N THR A 127 -12.67 1.43 13.41
CA THR A 127 -12.22 0.60 14.53
C THR A 127 -10.91 -0.08 14.16
N MET A 128 -10.04 -0.24 15.15
CA MET A 128 -8.75 -0.89 14.93
C MET A 128 -8.98 -2.39 14.68
N PRO A 129 -8.27 -3.01 13.72
CA PRO A 129 -8.32 -4.46 13.58
C PRO A 129 -7.87 -5.17 14.86
N ASP A 130 -8.30 -6.41 15.03
CA ASP A 130 -7.84 -7.27 16.12
C ASP A 130 -6.33 -7.49 16.06
N PHE A 131 -5.73 -7.79 17.21
CA PHE A 131 -4.28 -7.93 17.33
C PHE A 131 -3.75 -9.06 16.42
N GLU A 132 -4.48 -10.17 16.34
CA GLU A 132 -4.16 -11.33 15.52
C GLU A 132 -4.16 -10.98 14.02
N VAL A 133 -5.08 -10.11 13.58
CA VAL A 133 -5.11 -9.59 12.21
C VAL A 133 -3.88 -8.73 11.94
N MET A 134 -3.53 -7.83 12.87
CA MET A 134 -2.34 -6.99 12.73
C MET A 134 -1.06 -7.83 12.69
N GLU A 135 -0.93 -8.83 13.57
CA GLU A 135 0.21 -9.74 13.63
C GLU A 135 0.36 -10.54 12.34
N ALA A 136 -0.73 -11.15 11.86
CA ALA A 136 -0.73 -11.90 10.61
C ALA A 136 -0.25 -11.03 9.45
N ARG A 137 -0.77 -9.79 9.33
CA ARG A 137 -0.38 -8.89 8.23
C ARG A 137 1.06 -8.39 8.33
N VAL A 138 1.58 -8.15 9.54
CA VAL A 138 3.00 -7.80 9.72
C VAL A 138 3.89 -8.97 9.29
N ARG A 139 3.58 -10.19 9.74
CA ARG A 139 4.29 -11.40 9.36
C ARG A 139 4.27 -11.62 7.85
N ASP A 140 3.09 -11.53 7.23
CA ASP A 140 2.93 -11.71 5.78
C ASP A 140 3.71 -10.67 4.99
N TYR A 141 3.72 -9.41 5.46
CA TYR A 141 4.51 -8.35 4.84
C TYR A 141 6.02 -8.60 4.93
N GLU A 142 6.52 -8.97 6.12
CA GLU A 142 7.94 -9.27 6.32
C GLU A 142 8.40 -10.46 5.49
N LEU A 143 7.58 -11.50 5.39
CA LEU A 143 7.82 -12.64 4.49
C LEU A 143 7.84 -12.22 3.02
N ALA A 144 6.84 -11.46 2.57
CA ALA A 144 6.78 -10.98 1.19
C ALA A 144 7.99 -10.11 0.82
N VAL A 145 8.44 -9.23 1.72
CA VAL A 145 9.65 -8.42 1.54
C VAL A 145 10.89 -9.31 1.44
N ALA A 146 11.04 -10.30 2.33
CA ALA A 146 12.17 -11.22 2.29
C ALA A 146 12.20 -12.03 0.98
N LEU A 147 11.05 -12.48 0.48
CA LEU A 147 10.92 -13.17 -0.80
C LEU A 147 11.28 -12.28 -1.98
N PHE A 148 10.76 -11.05 -2.02
CA PHE A 148 11.08 -10.09 -3.07
C PHE A 148 12.57 -9.75 -3.09
N GLU A 149 13.19 -9.52 -1.93
CA GLU A 149 14.62 -9.26 -1.82
C GLU A 149 15.46 -10.47 -2.24
N SER A 150 15.04 -11.68 -1.89
CA SER A 150 15.70 -12.92 -2.33
C SER A 150 15.64 -13.07 -3.85
N ALA A 151 14.46 -12.88 -4.45
CA ALA A 151 14.29 -12.92 -5.91
C ALA A 151 15.09 -11.83 -6.62
N ARG A 152 15.10 -10.61 -6.09
CA ARG A 152 15.90 -9.48 -6.61
C ARG A 152 17.40 -9.78 -6.52
N GLY A 153 17.83 -10.41 -5.43
CA GLY A 153 19.19 -10.90 -5.23
C GLY A 153 19.60 -11.90 -6.30
N ALA A 154 18.78 -12.93 -6.54
CA ALA A 154 19.04 -13.94 -7.58
C ALA A 154 19.13 -13.33 -8.99
N ILE A 155 18.16 -12.48 -9.36
CA ILE A 155 18.21 -11.77 -10.66
C ILE A 155 19.47 -10.93 -10.78
N THR A 156 19.87 -10.26 -9.70
CA THR A 156 21.08 -9.43 -9.69
C THR A 156 22.35 -10.28 -9.81
N ALA A 157 22.45 -11.38 -9.09
CA ALA A 157 23.57 -12.32 -9.18
C ALA A 157 23.71 -12.86 -10.62
N ARG A 158 22.59 -13.23 -11.25
CA ARG A 158 22.58 -13.76 -12.62
C ARG A 158 22.92 -12.71 -13.67
N LYS A 159 22.35 -11.50 -13.57
CA LYS A 159 22.62 -10.41 -14.54
C LYS A 159 23.98 -9.76 -14.34
N ARG A 160 24.53 -9.80 -13.13
CA ARG A 160 25.81 -9.17 -12.76
C ARG A 160 26.59 -10.08 -11.82
N PRO A 161 27.19 -11.17 -12.34
CA PRO A 161 28.00 -12.08 -11.55
C PRO A 161 29.13 -11.34 -10.81
N GLY A 162 29.39 -11.71 -9.55
CA GLY A 162 30.38 -11.06 -8.69
C GLY A 162 29.94 -9.76 -8.01
N LYS A 163 28.75 -9.22 -8.32
CA LYS A 163 28.22 -8.02 -7.65
C LYS A 163 27.71 -8.30 -6.24
N ILE A 164 27.25 -9.52 -5.97
CA ILE A 164 26.80 -9.93 -4.65
C ILE A 164 27.94 -10.69 -3.97
N SER A 165 28.44 -10.12 -2.87
CA SER A 165 29.50 -10.76 -2.08
C SER A 165 29.03 -12.13 -1.57
N GLY A 166 29.89 -13.14 -1.68
CA GLY A 166 29.61 -14.51 -1.23
C GLY A 166 28.89 -15.42 -2.22
N VAL A 167 28.49 -14.92 -3.41
CA VAL A 167 27.96 -15.79 -4.48
C VAL A 167 29.12 -16.24 -5.38
N PRO A 168 29.49 -17.53 -5.38
CA PRO A 168 30.63 -18.02 -6.14
C PRO A 168 30.32 -18.00 -7.65
N THR A 169 31.32 -17.57 -8.42
CA THR A 169 31.24 -17.49 -9.88
C THR A 169 32.32 -18.33 -10.52
N SER A 170 32.00 -18.95 -11.65
CA SER A 170 32.93 -19.70 -12.47
C SER A 170 34.02 -18.75 -12.99
N PRO A 171 35.31 -19.05 -12.75
CA PRO A 171 36.41 -18.26 -13.30
C PRO A 171 36.57 -18.42 -14.81
N LEU A 172 35.94 -19.44 -15.42
CA LEU A 172 36.05 -19.75 -16.84
C LEU A 172 35.08 -18.95 -17.70
N ASP A 173 33.84 -18.80 -17.25
CA ASP A 173 32.74 -18.20 -18.04
C ASP A 173 31.92 -17.16 -17.27
N GLY A 174 32.32 -16.84 -16.04
CA GLY A 174 31.69 -15.82 -15.21
C GLY A 174 30.29 -16.19 -14.70
N ARG A 175 29.81 -17.42 -14.91
CA ARG A 175 28.46 -17.83 -14.48
C ARG A 175 28.37 -18.06 -12.98
N VAL A 176 27.19 -17.88 -12.40
CA VAL A 176 26.93 -18.21 -10.99
C VAL A 176 26.96 -19.73 -10.80
N LEU A 177 27.78 -20.23 -9.88
CA LEU A 177 27.96 -21.67 -9.64
C LEU A 177 26.85 -22.28 -8.76
N LEU A 178 26.09 -21.45 -8.06
CA LEU A 178 25.01 -21.85 -7.15
C LEU A 178 23.62 -21.51 -7.68
N ASP A 179 23.43 -21.37 -8.99
CA ASP A 179 22.17 -20.88 -9.57
C ASP A 179 20.98 -21.77 -9.16
N GLU A 180 21.18 -23.10 -9.16
CA GLU A 180 20.17 -24.07 -8.72
C GLU A 180 19.89 -24.04 -7.21
N GLN A 181 20.91 -23.82 -6.37
CA GLN A 181 20.75 -23.71 -4.92
C GLN A 181 20.08 -22.40 -4.52
N ILE A 182 20.38 -21.30 -5.22
CA ILE A 182 19.72 -20.00 -5.06
C ILE A 182 18.24 -20.14 -5.44
N LEU A 183 17.94 -20.81 -6.56
CA LEU A 183 16.58 -21.10 -6.97
C LEU A 183 15.84 -21.99 -5.97
N SER A 184 16.48 -23.04 -5.48
CA SER A 184 15.92 -23.95 -4.48
C SER A 184 15.62 -23.23 -3.17
N GLN A 185 16.51 -22.35 -2.70
CA GLN A 185 16.28 -21.56 -1.49
C GLN A 185 15.12 -20.58 -1.67
N ILE A 186 15.00 -19.96 -2.84
CA ILE A 186 13.85 -19.12 -3.20
C ILE A 186 12.57 -19.95 -3.12
N LEU A 187 12.53 -21.12 -3.76
CA LEU A 187 11.36 -22.01 -3.76
C LEU A 187 11.00 -22.49 -2.34
N ILE A 188 11.99 -22.82 -1.50
CA ILE A 188 11.77 -23.19 -0.09
C ILE A 188 11.17 -22.01 0.70
N ASN A 189 11.71 -20.81 0.54
CA ASN A 189 11.17 -19.62 1.20
C ASN A 189 9.73 -19.34 0.74
N PHE A 190 9.45 -19.52 -0.55
CA PHE A 190 8.10 -19.38 -1.11
C PHE A 190 7.17 -20.47 -0.56
N GLN A 191 7.60 -21.72 -0.49
CA GLN A 191 6.82 -22.80 0.08
C GLN A 191 6.49 -22.55 1.56
N GLY A 192 7.45 -22.06 2.35
CA GLY A 192 7.21 -21.63 3.72
C GLY A 192 6.15 -20.52 3.81
N TYR A 193 6.19 -19.53 2.92
CA TYR A 193 5.12 -18.53 2.81
C TYR A 193 3.76 -19.14 2.48
N PHE A 194 3.71 -20.09 1.55
CA PHE A 194 2.47 -20.79 1.18
C PHE A 194 1.95 -21.73 2.26
N GLU A 195 2.80 -22.27 3.14
CA GLU A 195 2.37 -23.10 4.26
C GLU A 195 1.84 -22.26 5.43
N HIS A 196 2.43 -21.08 5.66
CA HIS A 196 2.00 -20.17 6.74
C HIS A 196 0.80 -19.28 6.37
N SER A 197 0.60 -18.95 5.08
CA SER A 197 -0.57 -18.21 4.60
C SER A 197 -1.86 -19.04 4.56
N LYS A 198 -1.78 -20.36 4.75
CA LYS A 198 -2.94 -21.28 4.80
C LYS A 198 -3.82 -21.16 6.05
N THR A 199 -3.57 -20.17 6.93
CA THR A 199 -4.43 -19.91 8.09
C THR A 199 -5.79 -19.28 7.75
N GLY A 200 -6.17 -19.22 6.47
CA GLY A 200 -7.54 -19.01 6.04
C GLY A 200 -7.68 -19.02 4.52
N ILE A 201 -7.67 -20.20 3.89
CA ILE A 201 -8.01 -20.32 2.47
C ILE A 201 -9.51 -20.06 2.31
N ILE A 202 -9.88 -18.90 1.75
CA ILE A 202 -11.23 -18.62 1.25
C ILE A 202 -11.34 -19.21 -0.18
N PRO A 203 -12.41 -19.93 -0.52
CA PRO A 203 -12.64 -20.40 -1.89
C PRO A 203 -12.61 -19.25 -2.92
N GLY A 204 -11.91 -19.42 -4.03
CA GLY A 204 -11.71 -18.37 -5.07
C GLY A 204 -10.33 -17.72 -5.09
N ASN A 205 -9.46 -18.05 -4.13
CA ASN A 205 -8.06 -17.61 -4.08
C ASN A 205 -7.10 -18.73 -4.55
N GLU A 206 -7.46 -19.39 -5.65
CA GLU A 206 -6.72 -20.54 -6.20
C GLU A 206 -5.40 -20.06 -6.83
N PHE A 207 -4.31 -20.10 -6.06
CA PHE A 207 -2.99 -19.77 -6.58
C PHE A 207 -2.36 -20.94 -7.36
N ILE A 208 -1.52 -20.55 -8.33
CA ILE A 208 -0.77 -21.39 -9.28
C ILE A 208 -0.16 -22.62 -8.59
N SER A 209 -0.30 -23.80 -9.20
CA SER A 209 0.20 -25.05 -8.61
C SER A 209 1.74 -25.02 -8.42
N ASN A 210 2.22 -25.53 -7.29
CA ASN A 210 3.66 -25.66 -7.01
C ASN A 210 4.39 -26.48 -8.09
N GLU A 211 3.72 -27.51 -8.61
CA GLU A 211 4.24 -28.37 -9.65
C GLU A 211 4.47 -27.62 -10.96
N TYR A 212 3.62 -26.64 -11.27
CA TYR A 212 3.81 -25.74 -12.41
C TYR A 212 5.02 -24.81 -12.18
N LEU A 213 5.16 -24.19 -11.00
CA LEU A 213 6.26 -23.26 -10.71
C LEU A 213 7.64 -23.91 -10.76
N MET A 214 7.78 -25.17 -10.33
CA MET A 214 9.07 -25.88 -10.40
C MET A 214 9.54 -26.21 -11.81
N GLN A 215 8.64 -26.19 -12.80
CA GLN A 215 8.98 -26.43 -14.22
C GLN A 215 9.34 -25.14 -14.97
N GLN A 216 9.19 -23.98 -14.34
CA GLN A 216 9.40 -22.68 -14.97
C GLN A 216 10.81 -22.12 -14.69
N SER A 217 11.29 -21.27 -15.60
CA SER A 217 12.55 -20.57 -15.37
C SER A 217 12.44 -19.58 -14.20
N PRO A 218 13.54 -19.29 -13.48
CA PRO A 218 13.55 -18.32 -12.38
C PRO A 218 12.94 -16.96 -12.75
N GLU A 219 13.10 -16.49 -13.98
CA GLU A 219 12.49 -15.25 -14.48
C GLU A 219 10.97 -15.33 -14.60
N ILE A 220 10.44 -16.48 -15.05
CA ILE A 220 9.00 -16.72 -15.14
C ILE A 220 8.43 -16.83 -13.72
N VAL A 221 9.09 -17.60 -12.85
CA VAL A 221 8.71 -17.75 -11.44
C VAL A 221 8.72 -16.40 -10.73
N ALA A 222 9.79 -15.62 -10.81
CA ALA A 222 9.87 -14.29 -10.19
C ALA A 222 8.86 -13.29 -10.77
N ARG A 223 8.56 -13.37 -12.08
CA ARG A 223 7.54 -12.54 -12.72
C ARG A 223 6.12 -12.94 -12.30
N GLU A 224 5.81 -14.23 -12.23
CA GLU A 224 4.49 -14.69 -11.79
C GLU A 224 4.28 -14.49 -10.31
N LEU A 225 5.33 -14.68 -9.49
CA LEU A 225 5.29 -14.36 -8.07
C LEU A 225 5.23 -12.85 -7.86
N GLY A 226 5.90 -12.05 -8.68
CA GLY A 226 5.73 -10.59 -8.72
C GLY A 226 4.31 -10.19 -9.13
N ARG A 227 3.69 -10.91 -10.08
CA ARG A 227 2.30 -10.70 -10.51
C ARG A 227 1.31 -11.09 -9.42
N ILE A 228 1.49 -12.23 -8.76
CA ILE A 228 0.69 -12.72 -7.64
C ILE A 228 0.86 -11.78 -6.44
N ALA A 229 2.08 -11.41 -6.10
CA ALA A 229 2.36 -10.44 -5.06
C ALA A 229 1.74 -9.08 -5.41
N ALA A 230 1.75 -8.64 -6.67
CA ALA A 230 1.08 -7.40 -7.09
C ALA A 230 -0.45 -7.51 -7.13
N SER A 231 -1.02 -8.67 -7.48
CA SER A 231 -2.48 -8.89 -7.48
C SER A 231 -3.05 -9.08 -6.07
N ASN A 232 -2.25 -9.64 -5.16
CA ASN A 232 -2.60 -9.85 -3.75
C ASN A 232 -2.20 -8.67 -2.86
N ALA A 233 -1.16 -7.94 -3.24
CA ALA A 233 -0.98 -6.54 -2.83
C ALA A 233 -1.96 -5.67 -3.60
N VAL A 234 -3.25 -5.99 -3.47
CA VAL A 234 -4.31 -5.00 -3.58
C VAL A 234 -3.82 -3.83 -2.72
N ASN A 235 -3.45 -2.71 -3.37
CA ASN A 235 -2.91 -1.44 -2.81
C ASN A 235 -1.53 -1.01 -3.34
N LEU A 236 -0.99 -1.55 -4.44
CA LEU A 236 -0.13 -0.71 -5.27
C LEU A 236 -1.04 0.33 -5.93
N MET A 237 -1.07 1.56 -5.41
CA MET A 237 -1.76 2.66 -6.09
C MET A 237 -1.34 2.64 -7.57
N PRO A 238 -2.27 2.55 -8.53
CA PRO A 238 -1.99 3.15 -9.81
C PRO A 238 -1.64 4.58 -9.44
N MET A 239 -0.42 5.01 -9.75
CA MET A 239 -0.14 6.44 -9.77
C MET A 239 -1.33 7.05 -10.50
N ILE A 240 -2.03 7.99 -9.87
CA ILE A 240 -3.16 8.72 -10.47
C ILE A 240 -2.56 9.64 -11.54
N TYR A 241 -1.86 9.04 -12.49
CA TYR A 241 -1.41 9.59 -13.72
C TYR A 241 -2.55 9.31 -14.66
N LYS A 242 -3.30 10.39 -14.92
CA LYS A 242 -4.13 10.59 -16.09
C LYS A 242 -3.77 9.60 -17.20
N ASN A 243 -4.60 8.57 -17.39
CA ASN A 243 -4.76 7.95 -18.70
C ASN A 243 -5.41 9.00 -19.62
N ARG A 244 -4.61 9.98 -20.05
CA ARG A 244 -4.85 10.77 -21.25
C ARG A 244 -3.79 10.37 -22.28
N ARG A 245 -3.92 9.17 -22.83
CA ARG A 245 -3.30 8.84 -24.11
C ARG A 245 -4.36 8.36 -25.10
N ARG A 246 -4.66 9.28 -26.01
CA ARG A 246 -5.13 9.11 -27.39
C ARG A 246 -6.53 8.53 -27.60
N VAL A 247 -7.50 9.44 -27.70
CA VAL A 247 -8.43 9.36 -28.83
C VAL A 247 -7.76 10.14 -29.98
N LYS A 248 -7.09 9.41 -30.86
CA LYS A 248 -6.97 9.83 -32.26
C LYS A 248 -8.18 9.21 -32.97
N THR A 249 -9.13 10.03 -33.35
CA THR A 249 -10.10 9.78 -34.42
C THR A 249 -10.16 11.11 -35.17
N ALA A 250 -9.39 11.29 -36.25
CA ALA A 250 -9.74 10.89 -37.61
C ALA A 250 -11.01 11.63 -38.09
N ALA A 251 -10.83 12.88 -38.53
CA ALA A 251 -11.16 13.40 -39.86
C ALA A 251 -10.47 14.77 -40.00
#